data_AF-A0A2V7YK12-F1
#
_entry.id   AF-A0A2V7YK12-F1
#
_cell.length_a   1.000
_cell.length_b   1.000
_cell.length_c   1.000
_cell.angle_alpha   90.00
_cell.angle_beta   90.00
_cell.angle_gamma   90.00
#
_symmetry.space_group_name_H-M   'P 1'
#
loop_
_entity.id
_entity.type
_entity.pdbx_description
1 polymer ?
#
loop_
_entity_poly.entity_id
_entity_poly.type
_entity_poly.pdbx_seq_one_letter_code
_entity_poly.pdbx_strand_id
1 'polypeptide(L)'
;MFRIVNERRTQIVDLHARVLLARRKRGAPDSDREFIPLKLERESVTFFPLSWTIVHPIDAESPLREYKGAQGLRECDSEFLILLNGFDETFSQTVHTRSSYRGAEVVWGARFQNMFNPPAEDGTISINIRKIHEIEPAPLQA
;
A
#
# COMPACT_ATOMS: atom_id res chain seq x y z
N MET A 1 -4.04 -0.39 -3.93
CA MET A 1 -2.81 0.44 -3.84
C MET A 1 -2.85 1.24 -2.55
N PHE A 2 -1.71 1.58 -1.96
CA PHE A 2 -1.60 2.52 -0.84
C PHE A 2 -0.29 3.31 -0.94
N ARG A 3 -0.18 4.44 -0.24
CA ARG A 3 1.02 5.31 -0.26
C ARG A 3 1.71 5.34 1.09
N ILE A 4 3.03 5.52 1.04
CA ILE A 4 3.85 5.78 2.21
C ILE A 4 4.77 6.98 1.94
N VAL A 5 5.13 7.68 3.00
CA VAL A 5 6.12 8.75 3.02
C VAL A 5 7.02 8.56 4.24
N ASN A 6 8.24 9.09 4.19
CA ASN A 6 9.03 9.26 5.40
C ASN A 6 8.67 10.60 6.04
N GLU A 7 8.11 10.58 7.25
CA GLU A 7 7.88 11.82 8.00
C GLU A 7 9.16 12.37 8.65
N ARG A 8 10.20 11.53 8.74
CA ARG A 8 11.51 11.90 9.27
C ARG A 8 12.41 12.41 8.16
N ARG A 9 13.41 13.20 8.54
CA ARG A 9 14.47 13.67 7.63
C ARG A 9 15.61 12.67 7.46
N THR A 10 15.52 11.49 8.08
CA THR A 10 16.51 10.44 7.94
C THR A 10 16.36 9.74 6.58
N GLN A 11 17.46 9.19 6.08
CA GLN A 11 17.44 8.39 4.87
C GLN A 11 17.16 6.93 5.23
N ILE A 12 16.22 6.33 4.50
CA ILE A 12 15.93 4.91 4.58
C ILE A 12 16.37 4.26 3.27
N VAL A 13 17.20 3.23 3.39
CA VAL A 13 17.67 2.41 2.27
C VAL A 13 17.21 0.98 2.41
N ASP A 14 17.31 0.22 1.32
CA ASP A 14 16.92 -1.19 1.24
C ASP A 14 15.53 -1.45 1.84
N LEU A 15 14.56 -0.60 1.47
CA LEU A 15 13.20 -0.67 1.98
C LEU A 15 12.41 -1.73 1.20
N HIS A 16 11.93 -2.74 1.92
CA HIS A 16 11.06 -3.81 1.44
C HIS A 16 9.63 -3.62 1.94
N ALA A 17 8.66 -3.88 1.07
CA ALA A 17 7.24 -3.97 1.41
C ALA A 17 6.75 -5.41 1.24
N ARG A 18 5.97 -5.89 2.22
CA ARG A 18 5.23 -7.15 2.13
C ARG A 18 3.78 -6.90 2.49
N VAL A 19 2.87 -7.48 1.71
CA VAL A 19 1.43 -7.37 1.94
C VAL A 19 0.82 -8.76 1.99
N LEU A 20 0.05 -9.04 3.04
CA LEU A 20 -0.72 -10.26 3.18
C LEU A 20 -2.21 -9.91 3.15
N LEU A 21 -2.99 -10.63 2.36
CA LEU A 21 -4.45 -10.66 2.50
C LEU A 21 -4.80 -11.69 3.58
N ALA A 22 -5.30 -11.21 4.71
CA ALA A 22 -5.98 -12.04 5.70
C ALA A 22 -7.49 -12.00 5.41
N ARG A 23 -8.16 -13.15 5.38
CA ARG A 23 -9.62 -13.23 5.24
C ARG A 23 -10.18 -14.52 5.82
N ARG A 24 -11.49 -14.58 6.05
CA ARG A 24 -12.17 -15.83 6.38
C ARG A 24 -12.05 -16.82 5.22
N LYS A 25 -11.72 -18.06 5.55
CA LYS A 25 -11.63 -19.15 4.59
C LYS A 25 -13.02 -19.55 4.13
N ARG A 26 -13.20 -19.69 2.82
CA ARG A 26 -14.50 -20.05 2.24
C ARG A 26 -14.89 -21.48 2.60
N GLY A 27 -16.14 -21.68 3.03
CA GLY A 27 -16.69 -23.00 3.33
C GLY A 27 -16.11 -23.66 4.59
N ALA A 28 -15.37 -22.92 5.42
CA ALA A 28 -14.84 -23.38 6.69
C ALA A 28 -15.66 -22.81 7.86
N PRO A 29 -15.50 -23.32 9.09
CA PRO A 29 -16.06 -22.70 10.29
C PRO A 29 -15.65 -21.22 10.40
N ASP A 30 -16.50 -20.40 11.00
CA ASP A 30 -16.40 -18.93 10.97
C ASP A 30 -15.08 -18.36 11.56
N SER A 31 -14.33 -19.18 12.30
CA SER A 31 -13.04 -18.83 12.90
C SER A 31 -11.80 -19.13 12.05
N ASP A 32 -11.92 -19.87 10.94
CA ASP A 32 -10.76 -20.24 10.12
C ASP A 32 -10.38 -19.10 9.15
N ARG A 33 -9.14 -18.62 9.26
CA ARG A 33 -8.60 -17.53 8.45
C ARG A 33 -7.43 -18.03 7.61
N GLU A 34 -7.40 -17.58 6.36
CA GLU A 34 -6.25 -17.78 5.48
C GLU A 34 -5.45 -16.49 5.31
N PHE A 35 -4.13 -16.63 5.12
CA PHE A 35 -3.18 -15.54 4.93
C PHE A 35 -2.46 -15.74 3.61
N ILE A 36 -2.77 -14.90 2.63
CA ILE A 36 -2.31 -15.05 1.26
C ILE A 36 -1.34 -13.90 0.94
N PRO A 37 -0.06 -14.18 0.64
CA PRO A 37 0.85 -13.16 0.17
C PRO A 37 0.38 -12.53 -1.15
N LEU A 38 0.38 -11.19 -1.21
CA LEU A 38 0.04 -10.45 -2.40
C LEU A 38 1.32 -10.02 -3.13
N LYS A 39 1.46 -10.46 -4.38
CA LYS A 39 2.55 -10.04 -5.28
C LYS A 39 2.52 -8.53 -5.50
N LEU A 40 3.62 -7.84 -5.28
CA LEU A 40 3.69 -6.40 -5.54
C LEU A 40 4.29 -6.15 -6.92
N GLU A 41 3.88 -5.05 -7.57
CA GLU A 41 4.53 -4.58 -8.80
C GLU A 41 6.03 -4.35 -8.58
N ARG A 42 6.36 -3.83 -7.39
CA ARG A 42 7.71 -3.70 -6.90
C ARG A 42 7.72 -3.98 -5.41
N GLU A 43 8.57 -4.91 -4.97
CA GLU A 43 8.66 -5.35 -3.57
C GLU A 43 9.66 -4.53 -2.76
N SER A 44 10.58 -3.81 -3.40
CA SER A 44 11.60 -3.00 -2.73
C SER A 44 12.02 -1.74 -3.47
N VAL A 45 12.66 -0.82 -2.75
CA VAL A 45 13.48 0.27 -3.28
C VAL A 45 14.81 0.30 -2.55
N THR A 46 15.90 0.52 -3.29
CA THR A 46 17.23 0.73 -2.69
C THR A 46 17.30 2.04 -1.92
N PHE A 47 16.75 3.13 -2.47
CA PHE A 47 16.65 4.43 -1.79
C PHE A 47 15.19 4.80 -1.65
N PHE A 48 14.73 5.12 -0.45
CA PHE A 48 13.34 5.53 -0.27
C PHE A 48 13.11 6.91 -0.90
N PRO A 49 12.29 7.02 -1.98
CA PRO A 49 11.92 8.32 -2.55
C PRO A 49 11.10 9.19 -1.58
N LEU A 50 10.80 10.43 -1.98
CA LEU A 50 9.90 11.34 -1.24
C LEU A 50 8.56 10.67 -0.87
N SER A 51 8.05 9.82 -1.75
CA SER A 51 6.87 8.98 -1.50
C SER A 51 6.95 7.71 -2.32
N TRP A 52 6.34 6.62 -1.84
CA TRP A 52 6.20 5.39 -2.60
C TRP A 52 4.76 4.91 -2.61
N THR A 53 4.20 4.71 -3.80
CA THR A 53 2.93 4.00 -4.00
C THR A 53 3.18 2.51 -4.14
N ILE A 54 2.65 1.73 -3.21
CA ILE A 54 2.70 0.26 -3.24
C ILE A 54 1.48 -0.25 -3.99
N VAL A 55 1.73 -1.09 -5.00
CA VAL A 55 0.73 -1.62 -5.92
C VAL A 55 0.79 -3.15 -5.89
N HIS A 56 -0.35 -3.78 -5.63
CA HIS A 56 -0.59 -5.18 -5.95
C HIS A 56 -1.41 -5.21 -7.25
N PRO A 57 -0.86 -5.68 -8.37
CA PRO A 57 -1.62 -5.86 -9.60
C PRO A 57 -2.70 -6.93 -9.41
N ILE A 58 -3.92 -6.65 -9.85
CA ILE A 58 -5.00 -7.63 -9.87
C ILE A 58 -4.96 -8.37 -11.22
N ASP A 59 -3.93 -9.20 -11.40
CA ASP A 59 -3.74 -10.06 -12.57
C ASP A 59 -4.42 -11.44 -12.40
N ALA A 60 -4.29 -12.34 -13.39
CA ALA A 60 -4.91 -13.67 -13.37
C ALA A 60 -4.59 -14.54 -12.14
N GLU A 61 -3.47 -14.29 -11.46
CA GLU A 61 -3.05 -15.03 -10.27
C GLU A 61 -3.50 -14.35 -8.98
N SER A 62 -3.99 -13.10 -9.05
CA SER A 62 -4.42 -12.34 -7.88
C SER A 62 -5.65 -12.97 -7.21
N PRO A 63 -5.62 -13.22 -5.89
CA PRO A 63 -6.77 -13.69 -5.13
C PRO A 63 -7.88 -12.65 -5.03
N LEU A 64 -7.66 -11.42 -5.49
CA LEU A 64 -8.64 -10.34 -5.46
C LEU A 64 -9.55 -10.30 -6.70
N ARG A 65 -9.23 -11.04 -7.77
CA ARG A 65 -10.01 -11.04 -9.03
C ARG A 65 -11.47 -11.43 -8.88
N GLU A 66 -11.76 -12.23 -7.86
CA GLU A 66 -13.08 -12.73 -7.56
C GLU A 66 -14.01 -11.69 -6.92
N TYR A 67 -13.47 -10.57 -6.44
CA TYR A 67 -14.27 -9.51 -5.82
C TYR A 67 -14.71 -8.48 -6.87
N LYS A 68 -16.01 -8.26 -6.96
CA LYS A 68 -16.62 -7.20 -7.77
C LYS A 68 -17.12 -6.10 -6.83
N GLY A 69 -16.23 -5.18 -6.47
CA GLY A 69 -16.55 -4.06 -5.58
C GLY A 69 -16.26 -4.29 -4.10
N ALA A 70 -16.45 -3.24 -3.30
CA ALA A 70 -16.08 -3.20 -1.89
C ALA A 70 -16.85 -4.19 -1.00
N GLN A 71 -18.04 -4.60 -1.42
CA GLN A 71 -18.90 -5.46 -0.63
C GLN A 71 -18.28 -6.84 -0.37
N GLY A 72 -17.70 -7.47 -1.40
CA GLY A 72 -17.11 -8.81 -1.25
C GLY A 72 -15.95 -8.86 -0.26
N LEU A 73 -15.15 -7.78 -0.19
CA LEU A 73 -14.08 -7.64 0.80
C LEU A 73 -14.60 -7.48 2.23
N ARG A 74 -15.77 -6.87 2.41
CA ARG A 74 -16.40 -6.72 3.73
C ARG A 74 -17.01 -8.03 4.20
N GLU A 75 -17.67 -8.75 3.30
CA GLU A 75 -18.33 -10.03 3.60
C GLU A 75 -17.34 -11.11 4.04
N CYS A 76 -16.14 -11.16 3.44
CA CYS A 76 -15.11 -12.11 3.85
C CYS A 76 -14.27 -11.66 5.06
N ASP A 77 -14.62 -10.54 5.70
CA ASP A 77 -13.86 -9.94 6.80
C ASP A 77 -12.36 -9.77 6.43
N SER A 78 -12.12 -9.21 5.24
CA SER A 78 -10.75 -9.05 4.73
C SER A 78 -9.97 -7.99 5.48
N GLU A 79 -8.66 -8.22 5.61
CA GLU A 79 -7.68 -7.28 6.11
C GLU A 79 -6.37 -7.42 5.33
N PHE A 80 -5.86 -6.30 4.83
CA PHE A 80 -4.57 -6.19 4.17
C PHE A 80 -3.52 -5.84 5.20
N LEU A 81 -2.72 -6.81 5.63
CA LEU A 81 -1.63 -6.63 6.58
C LEU A 81 -0.39 -6.16 5.83
N ILE A 82 0.21 -5.07 6.28
CA ILE A 82 1.35 -4.42 5.65
C ILE A 82 2.55 -4.50 6.60
N LEU A 83 3.68 -4.94 6.08
CA LEU A 83 4.98 -4.88 6.74
C LEU A 83 5.98 -4.13 5.85
N LEU A 84 6.62 -3.12 6.43
CA LEU A 84 7.72 -2.39 5.83
C LEU A 84 8.98 -2.63 6.65
N ASN A 85 10.08 -3.00 5.98
CA ASN A 85 11.38 -3.22 6.61
C ASN A 85 12.43 -2.46 5.81
N GLY A 86 13.22 -1.60 6.45
CA GLY A 86 14.31 -0.88 5.78
C GLY A 86 15.43 -0.54 6.75
N PHE A 87 16.54 -0.02 6.25
CA PHE A 87 17.67 0.41 7.06
C PHE A 87 17.69 1.94 7.16
N ASP A 88 17.63 2.48 8.37
CA ASP A 88 17.81 3.91 8.62
C ASP A 88 19.32 4.20 8.72
N GLU A 89 19.88 4.89 7.73
CA GLU A 89 21.31 5.19 7.65
C GLU A 89 21.78 6.14 8.76
N THR A 90 20.88 7.01 9.26
CA THR A 90 21.25 8.00 10.28
C THR A 90 21.51 7.35 11.63
N PHE A 91 20.74 6.31 11.96
CA PHE A 91 20.87 5.57 13.20
C PHE A 91 21.57 4.22 13.03
N SER A 92 21.96 3.87 11.81
CA SER A 92 22.60 2.59 11.45
C SER A 92 21.83 1.37 11.96
N GLN A 93 20.50 1.38 11.78
CA GLN A 93 19.63 0.31 12.32
C GLN A 93 18.51 -0.06 11.34
N THR A 94 18.08 -1.31 11.41
CA THR A 94 16.88 -1.75 10.70
C THR A 94 15.63 -1.26 11.41
N VAL A 95 14.74 -0.62 10.66
CA VAL A 95 13.43 -0.14 11.11
C VAL A 95 12.32 -1.01 10.52
N HIS A 96 11.29 -1.24 11.34
CA HIS A 96 10.11 -2.02 10.98
C HIS A 96 8.85 -1.21 11.24
N THR A 97 7.97 -1.13 10.24
CA THR A 97 6.66 -0.48 10.39
C THR A 97 5.56 -1.44 9.95
N ARG A 98 4.46 -1.45 10.71
CA ARG A 98 3.29 -2.29 10.45
C ARG A 98 2.06 -1.40 10.35
N SER A 99 1.19 -1.73 9.42
CA SER A 99 -0.14 -1.12 9.29
C SER A 99 -1.09 -2.17 8.74
N SER A 100 -2.39 -1.88 8.76
CA SER A 100 -3.37 -2.67 8.03
C SER A 100 -4.48 -1.81 7.46
N TYR A 101 -5.20 -2.37 6.50
CA TYR A 101 -6.47 -1.84 6.01
C TYR A 101 -7.50 -2.96 6.01
N ARG A 102 -8.64 -2.77 6.66
CA ARG A 102 -9.79 -3.66 6.55
C ARG A 102 -10.49 -3.46 5.21
N GLY A 103 -11.27 -4.45 4.79
CA GLY A 103 -12.06 -4.37 3.55
C GLY A 103 -12.99 -3.15 3.49
N ALA A 104 -13.42 -2.63 4.64
CA ALA A 104 -14.23 -1.41 4.72
C ALA A 104 -13.47 -0.12 4.35
N GLU A 105 -12.15 -0.10 4.52
CA GLU A 105 -11.26 1.05 4.27
C GLU A 105 -10.75 1.07 2.82
N VAL A 106 -11.03 0.03 2.04
CA VAL A 106 -10.67 -0.03 0.61
C VAL A 106 -11.65 0.78 -0.22
N VAL A 107 -11.14 1.81 -0.90
CA VAL A 107 -11.90 2.62 -1.84
C VAL A 107 -11.73 2.09 -3.27
N TRP A 108 -12.85 1.79 -3.92
CA TRP A 108 -12.90 1.29 -5.29
C TRP A 108 -13.11 2.43 -6.29
N GLY A 109 -12.60 2.26 -7.51
CA GLY A 109 -12.78 3.25 -8.59
C GLY A 109 -12.20 4.61 -8.22
N ALA A 110 -11.02 4.60 -7.59
CA ALA A 110 -10.33 5.80 -7.16
C ALA A 110 -8.85 5.72 -7.51
N ARG A 111 -8.25 6.90 -7.68
CA ARG A 111 -6.80 7.06 -7.76
C ARG A 111 -6.35 8.14 -6.79
N PHE A 112 -5.09 8.05 -6.39
CA PHE A 112 -4.48 9.08 -5.56
C PHE A 112 -4.26 10.37 -6.36
N GLN A 113 -4.54 11.52 -5.74
CA GLN A 113 -4.20 12.82 -6.32
C GLN A 113 -2.68 13.04 -6.29
N ASN A 114 -2.18 13.86 -7.21
CA ASN A 114 -0.77 14.22 -7.28
C ASN A 114 -0.33 14.97 -6.00
N MET A 115 0.78 14.54 -5.41
CA MET A 115 1.39 15.17 -4.23
C MET A 115 2.53 16.13 -4.58
N PHE A 116 3.07 16.07 -5.79
CA PHE A 116 4.20 16.92 -6.18
C PHE A 116 3.76 18.38 -6.27
N ASN A 117 4.55 19.25 -5.64
CA ASN A 117 4.43 20.67 -5.85
C ASN A 117 5.05 21.04 -7.20
N PRO A 118 4.70 22.21 -7.77
CA PRO A 118 5.48 22.78 -8.86
C PRO A 118 6.97 22.83 -8.46
N PRO A 119 7.90 22.55 -9.40
CA PRO A 119 9.33 22.69 -9.12
C PRO A 119 9.63 24.11 -8.62
N ALA A 120 10.47 24.22 -7.60
CA ALA A 120 10.98 25.51 -7.17
C ALA A 120 11.90 26.11 -8.25
N GLU A 121 12.15 27.43 -8.17
CA GLU A 121 13.01 28.14 -9.13
C GLU A 121 14.45 27.58 -9.17
N ASP A 122 14.92 27.03 -8.05
CA ASP A 122 16.22 26.38 -7.91
C ASP A 122 16.24 24.91 -8.39
N GLY A 123 15.13 24.41 -8.92
CA GLY A 123 14.96 23.03 -9.38
C GLY A 123 14.62 22.03 -8.27
N THR A 124 14.48 22.47 -7.01
CA THR A 124 14.14 21.58 -5.90
C THR A 124 12.76 20.94 -6.10
N ILE A 125 12.71 19.62 -5.98
CA ILE A 125 11.47 18.83 -6.04
C ILE A 125 10.96 18.61 -4.62
N SER A 126 9.66 18.88 -4.40
CA SER A 126 9.02 18.66 -3.11
C SER A 126 7.61 18.08 -3.26
N ILE A 127 7.10 17.51 -2.18
CA ILE A 127 5.73 16.97 -2.10
C ILE A 127 4.96 17.65 -0.97
N ASN A 128 3.64 17.77 -1.13
CA ASN A 128 2.72 18.14 -0.07
C ASN A 128 2.19 16.88 0.63
N ILE A 129 2.77 16.54 1.80
CA ILE A 129 2.41 15.35 2.57
C ILE A 129 0.95 15.37 3.03
N ARG A 130 0.32 16.55 3.18
CA ARG A 130 -1.11 16.64 3.55
C ARG A 130 -2.01 15.94 2.53
N LYS A 131 -1.56 15.83 1.27
CA LYS A 131 -2.27 15.15 0.19
C LYS A 131 -2.11 13.63 0.18
N ILE A 132 -1.40 13.02 1.13
CA ILE A 132 -1.10 11.58 1.13
C ILE A 132 -2.34 10.68 1.11
N HIS A 133 -3.46 11.17 1.64
CA HIS A 133 -4.74 10.46 1.66
C HIS A 133 -5.74 11.00 0.63
N GLU A 134 -5.42 12.09 -0.09
CA GLU A 134 -6.32 12.67 -1.08
C GLU A 134 -6.44 11.74 -2.29
N ILE A 135 -7.70 11.43 -2.62
CA ILE A 135 -8.08 10.57 -3.74
C ILE A 135 -9.11 11.30 -4.60
N GLU A 136 -9.26 10.85 -5.84
CA GLU A 136 -10.30 11.28 -6.74
C GLU A 136 -10.90 10.07 -7.47
N PRO A 137 -12.19 10.13 -7.89
CA PRO A 137 -12.80 9.08 -8.67
C PRO A 137 -12.01 8.80 -9.95
N ALA A 138 -11.85 7.52 -10.28
CA ALA A 138 -11.19 7.06 -11.49
C ALA A 138 -11.98 5.89 -12.08
N PRO A 139 -12.14 5.83 -13.41
CA PRO A 139 -12.82 4.72 -14.05
C PRO A 139 -12.08 3.42 -13.76
N LEU A 140 -12.82 2.40 -13.34
CA LEU A 140 -12.32 1.03 -13.32
C LEU A 140 -12.22 0.59 -14.79
N GLN A 141 -11.02 0.20 -15.22
CA GLN A 141 -10.87 -0.42 -16.54
C GLN A 141 -11.66 -1.73 -16.54
N ALA A 142 -12.49 -1.91 -17.58
CA ALA A 142 -13.41 -3.03 -17.74
C ALA A 142 -12.68 -4.37 -17.92
#